data_AF-A0A1G0G5U3-F1
#
_entry.id   AF-A0A1G0G5U3-F1
#
_cell.length_a   1.000
_cell.length_b   1.000
_cell.length_c   1.000
_cell.angle_alpha   90.00
_cell.angle_beta   90.00
_cell.angle_gamma   90.00
#
_symmetry.space_group_name_H-M   'P 1'
#
loop_
_entity.id
_entity.type
_entity.pdbx_description
1 polymer ?
#
loop_
_entity_poly.entity_id
_entity_poly.type
_entity_poly.pdbx_seq_one_letter_code
_entity_poly.pdbx_strand_id
1 'polypeptide(L)'
;MVNKQPIQPIPLLLTAVLVAITLSLLWSYFWAGQQRQFGSMTGFYETRIKKLEQQAQEYVQTQQELVSTLTKAQEDRVTSETNLAEVTAELGRANDRLTTIEQEDWQSRYTAATTEIGELTTRLEELELRREVEIHDLEEQTNILADHRRFLEIELISLAFDQDELRESCRGIRSLVTGMENELILLDFETDAIREFHTMKQQQSKQACENRLAKLRSELDQANQETIQTVQQTAAVADEPPVTPIKQDSTYRSVRLESLINAMQNQDSGNRKEILIRIIPTIPDGITGDELALLLSGMSSTDALHVIQAADQQIRRPLDAKALERITSHLDAGAAELAVEILSAQAGDGTEGRTQ
;
A
#
# COMPACT_ATOMS: atom_id res chain seq x y z
N MET A 1 135.81 -11.88 -173.86
CA MET A 1 134.85 -10.78 -174.12
C MET A 1 133.56 -11.08 -173.34
N VAL A 2 133.28 -10.21 -172.36
CA VAL A 2 131.98 -9.79 -171.75
C VAL A 2 130.71 -10.65 -172.00
N ASN A 3 130.04 -11.18 -170.95
CA ASN A 3 128.80 -10.59 -170.34
C ASN A 3 128.11 -11.43 -169.22
N LYS A 4 127.73 -10.70 -168.15
CA LYS A 4 126.73 -10.79 -167.04
C LYS A 4 125.80 -12.01 -166.76
N GLN A 5 125.78 -12.40 -165.46
CA GLN A 5 124.67 -12.69 -164.48
C GLN A 5 123.19 -12.80 -164.94
N PRO A 6 122.27 -13.56 -164.26
CA PRO A 6 121.95 -13.39 -162.82
C PRO A 6 121.57 -14.64 -161.97
N ILE A 7 121.41 -14.34 -160.67
CA ILE A 7 121.17 -15.16 -159.47
C ILE A 7 119.66 -15.29 -159.19
N GLN A 8 119.19 -16.40 -158.59
CA GLN A 8 117.92 -16.48 -157.85
C GLN A 8 118.06 -17.18 -156.48
N PRO A 9 117.34 -16.73 -155.42
CA PRO A 9 117.56 -17.15 -154.04
C PRO A 9 116.45 -18.07 -153.49
N ILE A 10 116.84 -19.13 -152.77
CA ILE A 10 115.95 -19.99 -151.98
C ILE A 10 116.53 -20.08 -150.55
N PRO A 11 116.32 -19.06 -149.68
CA PRO A 11 116.15 -19.37 -148.24
C PRO A 11 115.24 -18.41 -147.46
N LEU A 12 114.36 -17.62 -148.09
CA LEU A 12 113.56 -16.57 -147.40
C LEU A 12 112.12 -17.00 -147.02
N LEU A 13 111.58 -18.06 -147.62
CA LEU A 13 110.21 -18.53 -147.36
C LEU A 13 110.11 -19.37 -146.07
N LEU A 14 111.17 -20.08 -145.69
CA LEU A 14 111.13 -20.98 -144.54
C LEU A 14 111.17 -20.22 -143.20
N THR A 15 111.84 -19.08 -143.16
CA THR A 15 111.92 -18.22 -141.96
C THR A 15 110.60 -17.48 -141.71
N ALA A 16 109.91 -17.03 -142.77
CA ALA A 16 108.62 -16.36 -142.64
C ALA A 16 107.52 -17.28 -142.08
N VAL A 17 107.50 -18.55 -142.49
CA VAL A 17 106.52 -19.54 -142.00
C VAL A 17 106.77 -19.88 -140.52
N LEU A 18 108.03 -20.02 -140.11
CA LEU A 18 108.37 -20.29 -138.70
C LEU A 18 108.03 -19.12 -137.77
N VAL A 19 108.18 -17.88 -138.23
CA VAL A 19 107.78 -16.68 -137.48
C VAL A 19 106.25 -16.57 -137.36
N ALA A 20 105.52 -16.87 -138.43
CA ALA A 20 104.05 -16.86 -138.40
C ALA A 20 103.47 -17.91 -137.44
N ILE A 21 104.05 -19.12 -137.42
CA ILE A 21 103.60 -20.20 -136.51
C ILE A 21 103.90 -19.84 -135.05
N THR A 22 105.08 -19.28 -134.75
CA THR A 22 105.44 -18.90 -133.38
C THR A 22 104.58 -17.74 -132.87
N LEU A 23 104.28 -16.73 -133.70
CA LEU A 23 103.36 -15.65 -133.36
C LEU A 23 101.93 -16.16 -133.15
N SER A 24 101.46 -17.10 -133.97
CA SER A 24 100.12 -17.71 -133.80
C SER A 24 100.01 -18.53 -132.51
N LEU A 25 101.08 -19.24 -132.13
CA LEU A 25 101.13 -19.99 -130.88
C LEU A 25 101.20 -19.05 -129.66
N LEU A 26 102.00 -17.99 -129.73
CA LEU A 26 102.05 -16.94 -128.70
C LEU A 26 100.70 -16.23 -128.53
N TRP A 27 100.02 -15.92 -129.63
CA TRP A 27 98.70 -15.30 -129.61
C TRP A 27 97.64 -16.21 -129.00
N SER A 28 97.65 -17.50 -129.35
CA SER A 28 96.75 -18.49 -128.77
C SER A 28 97.01 -18.71 -127.28
N TYR A 29 98.28 -18.70 -126.87
CA TYR A 29 98.66 -18.85 -125.46
C TYR A 29 98.28 -17.62 -124.63
N PHE A 30 98.41 -16.41 -125.20
CA PHE A 30 97.98 -15.17 -124.58
C PHE A 30 96.45 -15.13 -124.36
N TRP A 31 95.67 -15.51 -125.38
CA TRP A 31 94.22 -15.58 -125.28
C TRP A 31 93.72 -16.71 -124.36
N ALA A 32 94.38 -17.87 -124.37
CA ALA A 32 94.09 -18.95 -123.42
C ALA A 32 94.42 -18.54 -121.97
N GLY A 33 95.47 -17.75 -121.77
CA GLY A 33 95.83 -17.16 -120.47
C GLY A 33 94.79 -16.16 -119.97
N GLN A 34 94.31 -15.25 -120.83
CA GLN A 34 93.23 -14.32 -120.48
C GLN A 34 91.91 -15.04 -120.20
N GLN A 35 91.50 -16.02 -121.01
CA GLN A 35 90.26 -16.78 -120.76
C GLN A 35 90.28 -17.52 -119.42
N ARG A 36 91.43 -18.04 -118.99
CA ARG A 36 91.56 -18.66 -117.66
C ARG A 36 91.44 -17.65 -116.52
N GLN A 37 92.00 -16.45 -116.67
CA GLN A 37 91.86 -15.38 -115.66
C GLN A 37 90.43 -14.81 -115.60
N PHE A 38 89.77 -14.63 -116.75
CA PHE A 38 88.37 -14.20 -116.80
C PHE A 38 87.41 -15.29 -116.31
N GLY A 39 87.68 -16.57 -116.60
CA GLY A 39 86.94 -17.71 -116.07
C GLY A 39 87.04 -17.84 -114.54
N SER A 40 88.24 -17.63 -113.96
CA SER A 40 88.42 -17.64 -112.50
C SER A 40 87.81 -16.43 -111.80
N MET A 41 87.85 -15.24 -112.44
CA MET A 41 87.22 -14.04 -111.91
C MET A 41 85.68 -14.15 -111.94
N THR A 42 85.11 -14.61 -113.05
CA THR A 42 83.64 -14.77 -113.19
C THR A 42 83.09 -15.77 -112.17
N GLY A 43 83.74 -16.91 -111.95
CA GLY A 43 83.35 -17.87 -110.90
C GLY A 43 83.47 -17.31 -109.47
N PHE A 44 84.48 -16.49 -109.19
CA PHE A 44 84.61 -15.80 -107.90
C PHE A 44 83.49 -14.78 -107.67
N TYR A 45 83.18 -13.95 -108.67
CA TYR A 45 82.09 -12.98 -108.60
C TYR A 45 80.73 -13.67 -108.51
N GLU A 46 80.48 -14.76 -109.24
CA GLU A 46 79.23 -15.51 -109.17
C GLU A 46 79.02 -16.14 -107.79
N THR A 47 80.07 -16.70 -107.19
CA THR A 47 80.02 -17.24 -105.81
C THR A 47 79.75 -16.13 -104.80
N ARG A 48 80.35 -14.95 -104.98
CA ARG A 48 80.13 -13.79 -104.11
C ARG A 48 78.73 -13.21 -104.27
N ILE A 49 78.18 -13.18 -105.49
CA ILE A 49 76.80 -12.79 -105.77
C ILE A 49 75.84 -13.75 -105.07
N LYS A 50 76.01 -15.07 -105.22
CA LYS A 50 75.17 -16.07 -104.52
C LYS A 50 75.22 -15.93 -103.00
N LYS A 51 76.40 -15.65 -102.42
CA LYS A 51 76.52 -15.35 -100.98
C LYS A 51 75.80 -14.08 -100.58
N LEU A 52 75.89 -13.01 -101.36
CA LEU A 52 75.19 -11.75 -101.09
C LEU A 52 73.68 -11.91 -101.28
N GLU A 53 73.22 -12.69 -102.25
CA GLU A 53 71.80 -13.05 -102.44
C GLU A 53 71.27 -13.86 -101.26
N GLN A 54 72.03 -14.85 -100.79
CA GLN A 54 71.67 -15.63 -99.60
C GLN A 54 71.60 -14.74 -98.36
N GLN A 55 72.60 -13.88 -98.15
CA GLN A 55 72.58 -12.89 -97.06
C GLN A 55 71.38 -11.95 -97.18
N ALA A 56 71.05 -11.46 -98.38
CA ALA A 56 69.88 -10.62 -98.60
C ALA A 56 68.57 -11.37 -98.27
N GLN A 57 68.46 -12.65 -98.63
CA GLN A 57 67.30 -13.48 -98.26
C GLN A 57 67.21 -13.70 -96.74
N GLU A 58 68.33 -13.97 -96.06
CA GLU A 58 68.39 -14.08 -94.59
C GLU A 58 68.00 -12.75 -93.92
N TYR A 59 68.43 -11.60 -94.46
CA TYR A 59 67.98 -10.28 -94.00
C TYR A 59 66.48 -10.05 -94.22
N VAL A 60 65.92 -10.51 -95.34
CA VAL A 60 64.46 -10.41 -95.58
C VAL A 60 63.68 -11.31 -94.62
N GLN A 61 64.13 -12.53 -94.37
CA GLN A 61 63.48 -13.43 -93.40
C GLN A 61 63.53 -12.88 -91.98
N THR A 62 64.70 -12.43 -91.52
CA THR A 62 64.85 -11.79 -90.20
C THR A 62 64.02 -10.51 -90.09
N GLN A 63 63.93 -9.71 -91.15
CA GLN A 63 63.01 -8.56 -91.19
C GLN A 63 61.54 -8.99 -91.06
N GLN A 64 61.11 -10.06 -91.75
CA GLN A 64 59.74 -10.58 -91.64
C GLN A 64 59.44 -11.11 -90.22
N GLU A 65 60.37 -11.83 -89.59
CA GLU A 65 60.26 -12.30 -88.21
C GLU A 65 60.19 -11.13 -87.21
N LEU A 66 61.03 -10.10 -87.39
CA LEU A 66 61.00 -8.88 -86.58
C LEU A 66 59.67 -8.13 -86.74
N VAL A 67 59.14 -8.00 -87.96
CA VAL A 67 57.83 -7.36 -88.20
C VAL A 67 56.71 -8.18 -87.55
N SER A 68 56.74 -9.50 -87.66
CA SER A 68 55.73 -10.37 -87.04
C SER A 68 55.77 -10.28 -85.50
N THR A 69 56.95 -10.31 -84.90
CA THR A 69 57.11 -10.18 -83.44
C THR A 69 56.70 -8.81 -82.95
N LEU A 70 57.01 -7.74 -83.70
CA LEU A 70 56.60 -6.38 -83.36
C LEU A 70 55.10 -6.18 -83.50
N THR A 71 54.46 -6.80 -84.51
CA THR A 71 53.00 -6.77 -84.68
C THR A 71 52.31 -7.51 -83.54
N LYS A 72 52.80 -8.70 -83.16
CA LYS A 72 52.29 -9.44 -82.01
C LYS A 72 52.47 -8.66 -80.70
N ALA A 73 53.63 -8.07 -80.47
CA ALA A 73 53.87 -7.23 -79.29
C ALA A 73 52.94 -6.00 -79.25
N GLN A 74 52.62 -5.43 -80.43
CA GLN A 74 51.67 -4.33 -80.55
C GLN A 74 50.23 -4.79 -80.24
N GLU A 75 49.81 -5.96 -80.72
CA GLU A 75 48.51 -6.57 -80.39
C GLU A 75 48.39 -6.90 -78.89
N ASP A 76 49.42 -7.50 -78.31
CA ASP A 76 49.49 -7.81 -76.88
C ASP A 76 49.40 -6.52 -76.05
N ARG A 77 50.10 -5.45 -76.49
CA ARG A 77 50.03 -4.13 -75.85
C ARG A 77 48.62 -3.55 -75.90
N VAL A 78 47.98 -3.51 -77.07
CA VAL A 78 46.60 -2.99 -77.21
C VAL A 78 45.62 -3.79 -76.36
N THR A 79 45.78 -5.12 -76.29
CA THR A 79 44.98 -6.00 -75.43
C THR A 79 45.20 -5.69 -73.95
N SER A 80 46.44 -5.44 -73.53
CA SER A 80 46.74 -5.05 -72.14
C SER A 80 46.18 -3.67 -71.78
N GLU A 81 46.25 -2.70 -72.70
CA GLU A 81 45.72 -1.34 -72.50
C GLU A 81 44.19 -1.36 -72.40
N THR A 82 43.52 -2.18 -73.20
CA THR A 82 42.05 -2.36 -73.14
C THR A 82 41.62 -3.05 -71.85
N ASN A 83 42.31 -4.11 -71.41
CA ASN A 83 42.04 -4.75 -70.13
C ASN A 83 42.26 -3.80 -68.94
N LEU A 84 43.30 -2.96 -68.99
CA LEU A 84 43.57 -1.98 -67.94
C LEU A 84 42.47 -0.92 -67.90
N ALA A 85 42.00 -0.44 -69.06
CA ALA A 85 40.87 0.48 -69.14
C ALA A 85 39.59 -0.14 -68.55
N GLU A 86 39.30 -1.41 -68.82
CA GLU A 86 38.15 -2.12 -68.26
C GLU A 86 38.23 -2.23 -66.73
N VAL A 87 39.37 -2.69 -66.19
CA VAL A 87 39.59 -2.79 -64.73
C VAL A 87 39.47 -1.42 -64.05
N THR A 88 40.02 -0.36 -64.64
CA THR A 88 39.87 0.99 -64.08
C THR A 88 38.43 1.48 -64.07
N ALA A 89 37.65 1.16 -65.11
CA ALA A 89 36.22 1.48 -65.15
C ALA A 89 35.42 0.69 -64.11
N GLU A 90 35.73 -0.60 -63.92
CA GLU A 90 35.10 -1.42 -62.88
C GLU A 90 35.44 -0.95 -61.47
N LEU A 91 36.69 -0.57 -61.22
CA LEU A 91 37.12 -0.02 -59.94
C LEU A 91 36.42 1.32 -59.65
N GLY A 92 36.25 2.18 -60.65
CA GLY A 92 35.45 3.40 -60.55
C GLY A 92 34.01 3.10 -60.14
N ARG A 93 33.33 2.17 -60.84
CA ARG A 93 31.95 1.76 -60.51
C ARG A 93 31.85 1.13 -59.12
N ALA A 94 32.83 0.34 -58.69
CA ALA A 94 32.86 -0.25 -57.36
C ALA A 94 33.01 0.82 -56.27
N ASN A 95 33.85 1.83 -56.50
CA ASN A 95 34.03 2.96 -55.60
C ASN A 95 32.75 3.82 -55.51
N ASP A 96 32.07 4.08 -56.64
CA ASP A 96 30.78 4.78 -56.66
C ASP A 96 29.69 4.00 -55.89
N ARG A 97 29.67 2.67 -56.01
CA ARG A 97 28.75 1.82 -55.24
C ARG A 97 29.06 1.87 -53.74
N LEU A 98 30.33 1.78 -53.36
CA LEU A 98 30.74 1.82 -51.97
C LEU A 98 30.38 3.15 -51.31
N THR A 99 30.66 4.28 -51.98
CA THR A 99 30.28 5.61 -51.49
C THR A 99 28.77 5.78 -51.38
N THR A 100 27.99 5.21 -52.31
CA THR A 100 26.51 5.21 -52.22
C THR A 100 26.03 4.42 -51.00
N ILE A 101 26.55 3.21 -50.79
CA ILE A 101 26.19 2.37 -49.64
C ILE A 101 26.55 3.06 -48.31
N GLU A 102 27.72 3.69 -48.23
CA GLU A 102 28.15 4.43 -47.05
C GLU A 102 27.22 5.63 -46.76
N GLN A 103 26.80 6.37 -47.79
CA GLN A 103 25.84 7.46 -47.64
C GLN A 103 24.46 6.96 -47.18
N GLU A 104 23.96 5.87 -47.77
CA GLU A 104 22.69 5.25 -47.38
C GLU A 104 22.72 4.72 -45.94
N ASP A 105 23.80 4.05 -45.52
CA ASP A 105 23.96 3.56 -44.14
C ASP A 105 24.04 4.72 -43.14
N TRP A 106 24.82 5.77 -43.45
CA TRP A 106 24.87 6.97 -42.61
C TRP A 106 23.51 7.65 -42.49
N GLN A 107 22.79 7.82 -43.59
CA GLN A 107 21.47 8.45 -43.59
C GLN A 107 20.44 7.59 -42.84
N SER A 108 20.48 6.27 -43.01
CA SER A 108 19.64 5.33 -42.28
C SER A 108 19.88 5.43 -40.77
N ARG A 109 21.14 5.37 -40.32
CA ARG A 109 21.50 5.51 -38.90
C ARG A 109 21.12 6.87 -38.34
N TYR A 110 21.31 7.93 -39.11
CA TYR A 110 20.92 9.29 -38.71
C TYR A 110 19.41 9.42 -38.52
N THR A 111 18.61 8.89 -39.45
CA THR A 111 17.14 8.92 -39.32
C THR A 111 16.64 8.06 -38.17
N ALA A 112 17.22 6.87 -37.96
CA ALA A 112 16.91 6.02 -36.81
C ALA A 112 17.21 6.71 -35.48
N ALA A 113 18.42 7.28 -35.33
CA ALA A 113 18.81 8.02 -34.13
C ALA A 113 17.94 9.26 -33.89
N THR A 114 17.59 9.99 -34.94
CA THR A 114 16.70 11.16 -34.84
C THR A 114 15.29 10.76 -34.39
N THR A 115 14.79 9.62 -34.87
CA THR A 115 13.49 9.07 -34.47
C THR A 115 13.52 8.65 -33.00
N GLU A 116 14.55 7.91 -32.58
CA GLU A 116 14.73 7.50 -31.18
C GLU A 116 14.85 8.71 -30.24
N ILE A 117 15.61 9.74 -30.64
CA ILE A 117 15.69 11.01 -29.89
C ILE A 117 14.30 11.65 -29.76
N GLY A 118 13.53 11.71 -30.85
CA GLY A 118 12.17 12.24 -30.84
C GLY A 118 11.25 11.49 -29.86
N GLU A 119 11.26 10.16 -29.92
CA GLU A 119 10.48 9.30 -29.01
C GLU A 119 10.89 9.49 -27.55
N LEU A 120 12.19 9.55 -27.27
CA LEU A 120 12.71 9.78 -25.92
C LEU A 120 12.35 11.18 -25.40
N THR A 121 12.41 12.21 -26.24
CA THR A 121 12.00 13.57 -25.87
C THR A 121 10.52 13.62 -25.51
N THR A 122 9.63 13.05 -26.34
CA THR A 122 8.19 13.00 -26.03
C THR A 122 7.92 12.24 -24.73
N ARG A 123 8.60 11.10 -24.52
CA ARG A 123 8.45 10.34 -23.27
C ARG A 123 8.96 11.09 -22.04
N LEU A 124 10.00 11.90 -22.19
CA LEU A 124 10.51 12.74 -21.12
C LEU A 124 9.50 13.84 -20.77
N GLU A 125 8.93 14.52 -21.77
CA GLU A 125 7.87 15.54 -21.57
C GLU A 125 6.62 14.94 -20.89
N GLU A 126 6.20 13.74 -21.29
CA GLU A 126 5.08 13.02 -20.65
C GLU A 126 5.36 12.71 -19.17
N LEU A 127 6.58 12.28 -18.84
CA LEU A 127 6.98 11.98 -17.47
C LEU A 127 7.08 13.25 -16.62
N GLU A 128 7.57 14.34 -17.19
CA GLU A 128 7.61 15.65 -16.52
C GLU A 128 6.19 16.14 -16.19
N LEU A 129 5.28 16.09 -17.17
CA LEU A 129 3.88 16.47 -16.95
C LEU A 129 3.22 15.60 -15.87
N ARG A 130 3.42 14.27 -15.91
CA ARG A 130 2.88 13.36 -14.89
C ARG A 130 3.41 13.68 -13.49
N ARG A 131 4.70 14.00 -13.39
CA ARG A 131 5.33 14.39 -12.12
C ARG A 131 4.75 15.71 -11.60
N GLU A 132 4.51 16.69 -12.45
CA GLU A 132 3.89 17.96 -12.04
C GLU A 132 2.47 17.75 -11.48
N VAL A 133 1.67 16.91 -12.12
CA VAL A 133 0.33 16.55 -11.62
C VAL A 133 0.41 15.87 -10.26
N GLU A 134 1.31 14.89 -10.09
CA GLU A 134 1.49 14.19 -8.81
C GLU A 134 1.95 15.14 -7.69
N ILE A 135 2.83 16.09 -7.99
CA ILE A 135 3.24 17.12 -7.02
C ILE A 135 2.03 17.98 -6.61
N HIS A 136 1.22 18.44 -7.57
CA HIS A 136 0.03 19.24 -7.28
C HIS A 136 -0.96 18.47 -6.39
N ASP A 137 -1.23 17.19 -6.71
CA ASP A 137 -2.13 16.34 -5.92
C ASP A 137 -1.62 16.15 -4.48
N LEU A 138 -0.31 15.95 -4.32
CA LEU A 138 0.32 15.85 -2.98
C LEU A 138 0.24 17.18 -2.22
N GLU A 139 0.49 18.31 -2.88
CA GLU A 139 0.34 19.63 -2.29
C GLU A 139 -1.10 19.87 -1.82
N GLU A 140 -2.11 19.53 -2.63
CA GLU A 140 -3.51 19.62 -2.24
C GLU A 140 -3.83 18.73 -1.02
N GLN A 141 -3.36 17.48 -1.01
CA GLN A 141 -3.53 16.58 0.15
C GLN A 141 -2.87 17.14 1.41
N THR A 142 -1.67 17.72 1.30
CA THR A 142 -0.99 18.33 2.45
C THR A 142 -1.73 19.55 2.97
N ASN A 143 -2.34 20.36 2.11
CA ASN A 143 -3.17 21.49 2.51
C ASN A 143 -4.44 21.02 3.23
N ILE A 144 -5.12 19.99 2.73
CA ILE A 144 -6.29 19.40 3.40
C ILE A 144 -5.93 18.89 4.80
N LEU A 145 -4.79 18.19 4.93
CA LEU A 145 -4.32 17.72 6.23
C LEU A 145 -3.95 18.87 7.18
N ALA A 146 -3.37 19.95 6.67
CA ALA A 146 -3.07 21.14 7.44
C ALA A 146 -4.35 21.81 7.96
N ASP A 147 -5.39 21.90 7.13
CA ASP A 147 -6.69 22.43 7.52
C ASP A 147 -7.40 21.55 8.57
N HIS A 148 -7.40 20.22 8.39
CA HIS A 148 -7.92 19.29 9.40
C HIS A 148 -7.16 19.39 10.73
N ARG A 149 -5.83 19.50 10.68
CA ARG A 149 -5.02 19.70 11.89
C ARG A 149 -5.42 20.99 12.60
N ARG A 150 -5.56 22.09 11.86
CA ARG A 150 -5.98 23.39 12.43
C ARG A 150 -7.37 23.31 13.05
N PHE A 151 -8.29 22.61 12.40
CA PHE A 151 -9.63 22.37 12.94
C PHE A 151 -9.58 21.61 14.28
N LEU A 152 -8.83 20.51 14.34
CA LEU A 152 -8.67 19.73 15.58
C LEU A 152 -7.97 20.53 16.69
N GLU A 153 -6.98 21.37 16.34
CA GLU A 153 -6.34 22.26 17.31
C GLU A 153 -7.36 23.24 17.93
N ILE A 154 -8.29 23.77 17.13
CA ILE A 154 -9.39 24.64 17.63
C ILE A 154 -10.33 23.85 18.54
N GLU A 155 -10.75 22.65 18.15
CA GLU A 155 -11.63 21.81 18.98
C GLU A 155 -10.98 21.45 20.32
N LEU A 156 -9.70 21.10 20.33
CA LEU A 156 -8.96 20.80 21.57
C LEU A 156 -8.91 22.01 22.50
N ILE A 157 -8.72 23.22 21.96
CA ILE A 157 -8.74 24.46 22.75
C ILE A 157 -10.14 24.69 23.33
N SER A 158 -11.19 24.50 22.54
CA SER A 158 -12.58 24.64 23.03
C SER A 158 -12.88 23.65 24.14
N LEU A 159 -12.51 22.37 23.95
CA LEU A 159 -12.73 21.33 24.95
C LEU A 159 -11.97 21.60 26.25
N ALA A 160 -10.74 22.13 26.14
CA ALA A 160 -9.97 22.55 27.31
C ALA A 160 -10.67 23.67 28.09
N PHE A 161 -11.26 24.65 27.37
CA PHE A 161 -12.05 25.71 27.98
C PHE A 161 -13.28 25.16 28.71
N ASP A 162 -14.07 24.30 28.05
CA ASP A 162 -15.25 23.67 28.65
C ASP A 162 -14.89 22.85 29.90
N GLN A 163 -13.75 22.15 29.85
CA GLN A 163 -13.25 21.38 30.99
C GLN A 163 -12.90 22.27 32.18
N ASP A 164 -12.27 23.42 31.93
CA ASP A 164 -11.91 24.37 32.98
C ASP A 164 -13.15 25.06 33.57
N GLU A 165 -14.15 25.40 32.75
CA GLU A 165 -15.44 25.91 33.22
C GLU A 165 -16.16 24.89 34.10
N LEU A 166 -16.20 23.62 33.68
CA LEU A 166 -16.80 22.54 34.47
C LEU A 166 -16.06 22.34 35.81
N ARG A 167 -14.72 22.45 35.82
CA ARG A 167 -13.92 22.38 37.05
C ARG A 167 -14.25 23.51 38.01
N GLU A 168 -14.40 24.73 37.50
CA GLU A 168 -14.75 25.88 38.33
C GLU A 168 -16.17 25.74 38.89
N SER A 169 -17.12 25.28 38.08
CA SER A 169 -18.48 24.95 38.54
C SER A 169 -18.47 23.89 39.64
N CYS A 170 -17.71 22.79 39.46
CA CYS A 170 -17.53 21.76 40.48
C CYS A 170 -16.93 22.32 41.79
N ARG A 171 -15.99 23.26 41.70
CA ARG A 171 -15.40 23.93 42.86
C ARG A 171 -16.44 24.80 43.59
N GLY A 172 -17.25 25.54 42.84
CA GLY A 172 -18.36 26.34 43.38
C GLY A 172 -19.38 25.48 44.11
N ILE A 173 -19.83 24.37 43.50
CA ILE A 173 -20.75 23.41 44.13
C ILE A 173 -20.12 22.83 45.39
N ARG A 174 -18.84 22.42 45.35
CA ARG A 174 -18.15 21.90 46.54
C ARG A 174 -18.13 22.91 47.68
N SER A 175 -17.82 24.18 47.39
CA SER A 175 -17.85 25.25 48.40
C SER A 175 -19.24 25.44 48.99
N LEU A 176 -20.29 25.37 48.16
CA LEU A 176 -21.68 25.47 48.62
C LEU A 176 -22.06 24.29 49.51
N VAL A 177 -21.73 23.06 49.10
CA VAL A 177 -21.97 21.84 49.88
C VAL A 177 -21.27 21.93 51.23
N THR A 178 -19.99 22.32 51.27
CA THR A 178 -19.26 22.52 52.53
C THR A 178 -19.90 23.62 53.39
N GLY A 179 -20.44 24.68 52.78
CA GLY A 179 -21.22 25.70 53.49
C GLY A 179 -22.47 25.12 54.15
N MET A 180 -23.26 24.35 53.40
CA MET A 180 -24.47 23.68 53.89
C MET A 180 -24.16 22.64 54.98
N GLU A 181 -23.08 21.87 54.84
CA GLU A 181 -22.61 20.93 55.85
C GLU A 181 -22.31 21.64 57.17
N ASN A 182 -21.64 22.80 57.12
CA ASN A 182 -21.37 23.60 58.32
C ASN A 182 -22.64 24.17 58.96
N GLU A 183 -23.61 24.62 58.15
CA GLU A 183 -24.91 25.09 58.65
C GLU A 183 -25.71 23.97 59.31
N LEU A 184 -25.69 22.76 58.75
CA LEU A 184 -26.32 21.58 59.34
C LEU A 184 -25.69 21.23 60.69
N ILE A 185 -24.35 21.24 60.78
CA ILE A 185 -23.65 21.03 62.05
C ILE A 185 -24.08 22.05 63.11
N LEU A 186 -24.24 23.32 62.71
CA LEU A 186 -24.71 24.36 63.62
C LEU A 186 -26.16 24.11 64.06
N LEU A 187 -27.03 23.73 63.13
CA LEU A 187 -28.43 23.41 63.40
C LEU A 187 -28.56 22.20 64.34
N ASP A 188 -27.74 21.17 64.17
CA ASP A 188 -27.70 20.02 65.06
C ASP A 188 -27.29 20.44 66.48
N PHE A 189 -26.28 21.32 66.61
CA PHE A 189 -25.88 21.87 67.91
C PHE A 189 -27.01 22.67 68.57
N GLU A 190 -27.69 23.54 67.82
CA GLU A 190 -28.85 24.29 68.32
C GLU A 190 -30.00 23.35 68.73
N THR A 191 -30.26 22.32 67.93
CA THR A 191 -31.30 21.32 68.20
C THR A 191 -31.00 20.53 69.47
N ASP A 192 -29.74 20.15 69.68
CA ASP A 192 -29.28 19.47 70.89
C ASP A 192 -29.38 20.38 72.12
N ALA A 193 -29.00 21.66 72.00
CA ALA A 193 -29.16 22.64 73.07
C ALA A 193 -30.64 22.84 73.47
N ILE A 194 -31.54 22.93 72.49
CA ILE A 194 -33.00 23.01 72.73
C ILE A 194 -33.49 21.73 73.42
N ARG A 195 -33.03 20.56 72.99
CA ARG A 195 -33.40 19.27 73.60
C ARG A 195 -32.94 19.17 75.05
N GLU A 196 -31.72 19.60 75.34
CA GLU A 196 -31.17 19.63 76.71
C GLU A 196 -31.97 20.59 77.59
N PHE A 197 -32.27 21.80 77.10
CA PHE A 197 -33.12 22.77 77.80
C PHE A 197 -34.50 22.20 78.12
N HIS A 198 -35.15 21.55 77.15
CA HIS A 198 -36.44 20.88 77.38
C HIS A 198 -36.35 19.77 78.42
N THR A 199 -35.28 18.98 78.38
CA THR A 199 -35.04 17.90 79.35
C THR A 199 -34.84 18.47 80.75
N MET A 200 -34.04 19.53 80.91
CA MET A 200 -33.89 20.27 82.17
C MET A 200 -35.21 20.82 82.67
N LYS A 201 -36.00 21.47 81.80
CA LYS A 201 -37.31 22.02 82.17
C LYS A 201 -38.29 20.93 82.61
N GLN A 202 -38.26 19.77 81.95
CA GLN A 202 -39.03 18.61 82.34
C GLN A 202 -38.60 18.05 83.69
N GLN A 203 -37.28 17.98 83.96
CA GLN A 203 -36.75 17.57 85.27
C GLN A 203 -37.14 18.54 86.38
N GLN A 204 -37.05 19.85 86.14
CA GLN A 204 -37.50 20.87 87.11
C GLN A 204 -39.00 20.77 87.37
N SER A 205 -39.81 20.58 86.32
CA SER A 205 -41.25 20.37 86.47
C SER A 205 -41.55 19.08 87.24
N LYS A 206 -40.81 17.99 86.96
CA LYS A 206 -40.92 16.72 87.69
C LYS A 206 -40.55 16.91 89.17
N GLN A 207 -39.44 17.57 89.48
CA GLN A 207 -39.05 17.89 90.86
C GLN A 207 -40.07 18.79 91.55
N ALA A 208 -40.63 19.79 90.86
CA ALA A 208 -41.69 20.63 91.40
C ALA A 208 -42.96 19.82 91.69
N CYS A 209 -43.32 18.89 90.80
CA CYS A 209 -44.41 17.94 91.01
C CYS A 209 -44.13 16.99 92.17
N GLU A 210 -42.91 16.45 92.28
CA GLU A 210 -42.47 15.58 93.37
C GLU A 210 -42.47 16.32 94.71
N ASN A 211 -41.97 17.56 94.75
CA ASN A 211 -42.02 18.41 95.94
C ASN A 211 -43.46 18.75 96.33
N ARG A 212 -44.34 19.01 95.36
CA ARG A 212 -45.76 19.23 95.61
C ARG A 212 -46.46 17.96 96.07
N LEU A 213 -46.12 16.80 95.51
CA LEU A 213 -46.57 15.49 95.96
C LEU A 213 -46.07 15.16 97.35
N ALA A 214 -44.81 15.47 97.69
CA ALA A 214 -44.24 15.28 99.01
C ALA A 214 -44.90 16.20 100.03
N LYS A 215 -45.19 17.45 99.65
CA LYS A 215 -45.96 18.40 100.47
C LYS A 215 -47.39 17.91 100.67
N LEU A 216 -48.07 17.50 99.60
CA LEU A 216 -49.42 16.93 99.68
C LEU A 216 -49.42 15.62 100.48
N ARG A 217 -48.38 14.78 100.40
CA ARG A 217 -48.20 13.59 101.23
C ARG A 217 -47.98 13.96 102.69
N SER A 218 -47.18 14.98 102.99
CA SER A 218 -47.03 15.47 104.37
C SER A 218 -48.34 16.07 104.90
N GLU A 219 -49.08 16.82 104.09
CA GLU A 219 -50.41 17.34 104.44
C GLU A 219 -51.42 16.20 104.60
N LEU A 220 -51.35 15.18 103.76
CA LEU A 220 -52.17 13.97 103.85
C LEU A 220 -51.77 13.10 105.05
N ASP A 221 -50.50 12.97 105.38
CA ASP A 221 -50.01 12.22 106.55
C ASP A 221 -50.35 12.98 107.84
N GLN A 222 -50.38 14.30 107.80
CA GLN A 222 -50.89 15.14 108.90
C GLN A 222 -52.41 15.00 109.04
N ALA A 223 -53.17 15.04 107.93
CA ALA A 223 -54.60 14.78 107.91
C ALA A 223 -54.94 13.32 108.26
N ASN A 224 -54.10 12.36 107.87
CA ASN A 224 -54.21 10.95 108.26
C ASN A 224 -53.80 10.76 109.72
N GLN A 225 -52.87 11.52 110.30
CA GLN A 225 -52.66 11.51 111.75
C GLN A 225 -53.88 12.06 112.51
N GLU A 226 -54.56 13.06 111.96
CA GLU A 226 -55.87 13.54 112.47
C GLU A 226 -57.00 12.52 112.24
N THR A 227 -56.94 11.73 111.16
CA THR A 227 -57.97 10.74 110.78
C THR A 227 -57.71 9.33 111.38
N ILE A 228 -56.47 8.98 111.72
CA ILE A 228 -56.06 7.73 112.39
C ILE A 228 -56.36 7.81 113.90
N GLN A 229 -56.58 9.00 114.47
CA GLN A 229 -57.27 9.14 115.75
C GLN A 229 -58.79 8.90 115.67
N THR A 230 -59.38 8.91 114.48
CA THR A 230 -60.84 8.83 114.29
C THR A 230 -61.34 7.58 113.54
N VAL A 231 -60.48 6.76 112.92
CA VAL A 231 -60.91 5.58 112.14
C VAL A 231 -60.01 4.36 112.39
N GLN A 232 -60.03 3.83 113.62
CA GLN A 232 -59.83 2.39 113.87
C GLN A 232 -61.18 1.67 113.75
N GLN A 233 -61.67 1.47 112.53
CA GLN A 233 -62.67 0.46 112.21
C GLN A 233 -62.69 0.16 110.70
N THR A 234 -62.09 -0.98 110.36
CA THR A 234 -62.44 -1.92 109.26
C THR A 234 -62.24 -1.54 107.78
N ALA A 235 -61.29 -2.27 107.15
CA ALA A 235 -61.40 -3.11 105.93
C ALA A 235 -61.84 -2.48 104.59
N ALA A 236 -61.51 -2.97 103.39
CA ALA A 236 -60.51 -3.87 102.81
C ALA A 236 -60.80 -3.91 101.27
N VAL A 237 -59.75 -3.94 100.43
CA VAL A 237 -59.56 -4.66 99.13
C VAL A 237 -60.54 -4.51 97.94
N ALA A 238 -59.98 -4.27 96.74
CA ALA A 238 -60.37 -4.80 95.39
C ALA A 238 -59.22 -4.46 94.40
N ASP A 239 -58.51 -5.35 93.68
CA ASP A 239 -58.75 -6.38 92.64
C ASP A 239 -58.63 -5.92 91.16
N GLU A 240 -57.55 -6.39 90.51
CA GLU A 240 -57.29 -6.78 89.08
C GLU A 240 -57.50 -5.77 87.90
N PRO A 241 -57.11 -6.03 86.60
CA PRO A 241 -56.52 -7.21 85.91
C PRO A 241 -55.39 -6.94 84.84
N PRO A 242 -54.89 -7.98 84.13
CA PRO A 242 -53.84 -7.94 83.09
C PRO A 242 -54.35 -7.98 81.62
N VAL A 243 -53.48 -7.67 80.64
CA VAL A 243 -53.77 -7.63 79.18
C VAL A 243 -53.02 -8.73 78.41
N THR A 244 -53.73 -9.43 77.52
CA THR A 244 -53.27 -10.50 76.61
C THR A 244 -53.09 -10.00 75.16
N PRO A 245 -52.28 -10.69 74.30
CA PRO A 245 -52.04 -10.29 72.91
C PRO A 245 -53.04 -10.90 71.91
N ILE A 246 -53.36 -10.15 70.84
CA ILE A 246 -54.34 -10.49 69.80
C ILE A 246 -53.65 -11.05 68.54
N LYS A 247 -54.28 -12.06 67.93
CA LYS A 247 -53.89 -12.76 66.70
C LYS A 247 -54.01 -11.87 65.44
N GLN A 248 -53.06 -12.07 64.52
CA GLN A 248 -52.97 -11.44 63.20
C GLN A 248 -54.05 -11.93 62.23
N ASP A 249 -54.61 -11.01 61.45
CA ASP A 249 -55.65 -11.26 60.45
C ASP A 249 -55.28 -10.65 59.08
N SER A 250 -55.81 -11.23 58.01
CA SER A 250 -55.43 -11.04 56.59
C SER A 250 -55.57 -9.61 56.02
N THR A 251 -56.24 -8.71 56.73
CA THR A 251 -56.45 -7.29 56.36
C THR A 251 -55.18 -6.44 56.48
N TYR A 252 -54.18 -6.88 57.25
CA TYR A 252 -52.92 -6.15 57.44
C TYR A 252 -52.02 -6.18 56.19
N ARG A 253 -52.16 -7.18 55.31
CA ARG A 253 -51.31 -7.36 54.13
C ARG A 253 -51.60 -6.35 53.03
N SER A 254 -52.88 -6.12 52.70
CA SER A 254 -53.26 -5.16 51.65
C SER A 254 -52.92 -3.72 52.01
N VAL A 255 -53.19 -3.31 53.27
CA VAL A 255 -52.87 -1.96 53.76
C VAL A 255 -51.36 -1.68 53.75
N ARG A 256 -50.53 -2.70 54.03
CA ARG A 256 -49.07 -2.58 54.03
C ARG A 256 -48.49 -2.48 52.62
N LEU A 257 -49.05 -3.21 51.64
CA LEU A 257 -48.62 -3.12 50.23
C LEU A 257 -49.02 -1.78 49.61
N GLU A 258 -50.22 -1.30 49.89
CA GLU A 258 -50.68 0.00 49.40
C GLU A 258 -49.88 1.16 50.04
N SER A 259 -49.57 1.06 51.32
CA SER A 259 -48.67 2.01 52.00
C SER A 259 -47.26 1.98 51.42
N LEU A 260 -46.75 0.80 51.03
CA LEU A 260 -45.44 0.66 50.41
C LEU A 260 -45.41 1.26 48.99
N ILE A 261 -46.44 1.01 48.19
CA ILE A 261 -46.60 1.60 46.84
C ILE A 261 -46.63 3.13 46.94
N ASN A 262 -47.43 3.68 47.87
CA ASN A 262 -47.52 5.11 48.09
C ASN A 262 -46.19 5.72 48.58
N ALA A 263 -45.46 5.02 49.47
CA ALA A 263 -44.15 5.46 49.94
C ALA A 263 -43.08 5.46 48.84
N MET A 264 -43.20 4.58 47.84
CA MET A 264 -42.27 4.48 46.72
C MET A 264 -42.62 5.40 45.55
N GLN A 265 -43.84 5.94 45.48
CA GLN A 265 -44.36 6.67 44.32
C GLN A 265 -43.52 7.91 43.92
N ASN A 266 -42.75 8.48 44.86
CA ASN A 266 -41.86 9.63 44.62
C ASN A 266 -40.36 9.30 44.68
N GLN A 267 -39.99 8.01 44.78
CA GLN A 267 -38.60 7.57 44.76
C GLN A 267 -38.15 7.32 43.32
N ASP A 268 -36.86 7.49 43.04
CA ASP A 268 -36.25 7.11 41.76
C ASP A 268 -36.11 5.58 41.63
N SER A 269 -35.91 5.09 40.41
CA SER A 269 -35.87 3.66 40.10
C SER A 269 -34.80 2.89 40.90
N GLY A 270 -33.66 3.53 41.17
CA GLY A 270 -32.57 2.97 41.96
C GLY A 270 -32.94 2.74 43.42
N ASN A 271 -33.52 3.75 44.10
CA ASN A 271 -33.93 3.59 45.50
C ASN A 271 -35.13 2.65 45.63
N ARG A 272 -36.06 2.66 44.67
CA ARG A 272 -37.16 1.66 44.63
C ARG A 272 -36.64 0.23 44.57
N LYS A 273 -35.62 -0.03 43.73
CA LYS A 273 -34.98 -1.34 43.65
C LYS A 273 -34.41 -1.77 44.99
N GLU A 274 -33.64 -0.93 45.67
CA GLU A 274 -33.04 -1.28 46.96
C GLU A 274 -34.08 -1.57 48.05
N ILE A 275 -35.15 -0.77 48.09
CA ILE A 275 -36.28 -0.95 48.99
C ILE A 275 -36.99 -2.27 48.71
N LEU A 276 -37.29 -2.57 47.45
CA LEU A 276 -38.00 -3.78 47.05
C LEU A 276 -37.18 -5.06 47.31
N ILE A 277 -35.89 -5.05 46.98
CA ILE A 277 -34.98 -6.19 47.27
C ILE A 277 -34.93 -6.47 48.78
N ARG A 278 -34.99 -5.44 49.63
CA ARG A 278 -34.96 -5.60 51.08
C ARG A 278 -36.29 -6.05 51.68
N ILE A 279 -37.41 -5.58 51.14
CA ILE A 279 -38.74 -5.78 51.73
C ILE A 279 -39.40 -7.07 51.23
N ILE A 280 -39.28 -7.42 49.95
CA ILE A 280 -39.93 -8.61 49.38
C ILE A 280 -39.58 -9.90 50.16
N PRO A 281 -38.33 -10.15 50.58
CA PRO A 281 -37.99 -11.32 51.40
C PRO A 281 -38.62 -11.34 52.79
N THR A 282 -39.14 -10.21 53.28
CA THR A 282 -39.78 -10.10 54.60
C THR A 282 -41.29 -10.28 54.55
N ILE A 283 -41.86 -10.50 53.36
CA ILE A 283 -43.30 -10.75 53.18
C ILE A 283 -43.57 -12.22 53.51
N PRO A 284 -44.33 -12.52 54.58
CA PRO A 284 -44.68 -13.89 54.92
C PRO A 284 -45.45 -14.53 53.76
N ASP A 285 -45.08 -15.78 53.47
CA ASP A 285 -45.60 -16.61 52.40
C ASP A 285 -45.31 -16.11 50.96
N GLY A 286 -44.45 -15.11 50.75
CA GLY A 286 -44.05 -14.64 49.43
C GLY A 286 -45.05 -13.71 48.73
N ILE A 287 -44.66 -13.19 47.56
CA ILE A 287 -45.39 -12.21 46.74
C ILE A 287 -46.08 -12.87 45.54
N THR A 288 -47.31 -12.47 45.22
CA THR A 288 -48.01 -12.94 44.01
C THR A 288 -47.55 -12.19 42.76
N GLY A 289 -47.76 -12.76 41.57
CA GLY A 289 -47.37 -12.12 40.32
C GLY A 289 -48.02 -10.75 40.07
N ASP A 290 -49.28 -10.59 40.46
CA ASP A 290 -49.99 -9.31 40.37
C ASP A 290 -49.44 -8.26 41.35
N GLU A 291 -49.12 -8.67 42.58
CA GLU A 291 -48.47 -7.79 43.58
C GLU A 291 -47.09 -7.36 43.08
N LEU A 292 -46.32 -8.25 42.46
CA LEU A 292 -45.02 -7.94 41.89
C LEU A 292 -45.13 -6.96 40.71
N ALA A 293 -46.07 -7.19 39.78
CA ALA A 293 -46.30 -6.28 38.65
C ALA A 293 -46.61 -4.85 39.12
N LEU A 294 -47.44 -4.71 40.18
CA LEU A 294 -47.77 -3.42 40.77
C LEU A 294 -46.56 -2.71 41.37
N LEU A 295 -45.65 -3.45 42.03
CA LEU A 295 -44.45 -2.88 42.64
C LEU A 295 -43.40 -2.46 41.62
N LEU A 296 -43.33 -3.16 40.47
CA LEU A 296 -42.39 -2.86 39.38
C LEU A 296 -42.87 -1.71 38.48
N SER A 297 -44.14 -1.30 38.60
CA SER A 297 -44.71 -0.22 37.81
C SER A 297 -43.95 1.11 38.00
N GLY A 298 -43.49 1.68 36.89
CA GLY A 298 -42.74 2.94 36.86
C GLY A 298 -41.25 2.82 37.24
N MET A 299 -40.71 1.59 37.30
CA MET A 299 -39.27 1.35 37.38
C MET A 299 -38.64 1.24 35.98
N SER A 300 -37.33 1.44 35.89
CA SER A 300 -36.57 1.14 34.67
C SER A 300 -36.51 -0.39 34.45
N SER A 301 -36.48 -0.82 33.19
CA SER A 301 -36.44 -2.26 32.84
C SER A 301 -35.28 -3.01 33.51
N THR A 302 -34.11 -2.37 33.59
CA THR A 302 -32.90 -2.96 34.20
C THR A 302 -33.07 -3.15 35.70
N ASP A 303 -33.60 -2.15 36.40
CA ASP A 303 -33.81 -2.24 37.85
C ASP A 303 -34.93 -3.21 38.20
N ALA A 304 -36.01 -3.22 37.41
CA ALA A 304 -37.10 -4.15 37.57
C ALA A 304 -36.65 -5.61 37.39
N LEU A 305 -35.80 -5.89 36.40
CA LEU A 305 -35.21 -7.22 36.21
C LEU A 305 -34.34 -7.65 37.40
N HIS A 306 -33.57 -6.73 37.99
CA HIS A 306 -32.80 -7.02 39.20
C HIS A 306 -33.68 -7.36 40.41
N VAL A 307 -34.81 -6.67 40.57
CA VAL A 307 -35.79 -7.00 41.63
C VAL A 307 -36.38 -8.39 41.38
N ILE A 308 -36.74 -8.72 40.14
CA ILE A 308 -37.27 -10.06 39.76
C ILE A 308 -36.24 -11.15 40.07
N GLN A 309 -34.97 -10.96 39.69
CA GLN A 309 -33.89 -11.89 39.97
C GLN A 309 -33.67 -12.11 41.48
N ALA A 310 -33.68 -11.03 42.26
CA ALA A 310 -33.49 -11.10 43.71
C ALA A 310 -34.70 -11.70 44.45
N ALA A 311 -35.90 -11.51 43.91
CA ALA A 311 -37.15 -11.95 44.50
C ALA A 311 -37.60 -13.35 44.06
N ASP A 312 -36.94 -13.98 43.08
CA ASP A 312 -37.40 -15.23 42.41
C ASP A 312 -37.89 -16.32 43.38
N GLN A 313 -37.12 -16.60 44.44
CA GLN A 313 -37.44 -17.63 45.44
C GLN A 313 -38.64 -17.28 46.34
N GLN A 314 -39.07 -16.02 46.35
CA GLN A 314 -40.16 -15.50 47.17
C GLN A 314 -41.41 -15.18 46.35
N ILE A 315 -41.40 -15.46 45.03
CA ILE A 315 -42.58 -15.31 44.17
C ILE A 315 -43.44 -16.57 44.30
N ARG A 316 -44.69 -16.39 44.68
CA ARG A 316 -45.68 -17.47 44.77
C ARG A 316 -46.00 -18.02 43.38
N ARG A 317 -45.83 -19.33 43.21
CA ARG A 317 -46.09 -20.10 41.98
C ARG A 317 -47.35 -20.98 42.14
N PRO A 318 -48.07 -21.32 41.04
CA PRO A 318 -47.80 -20.94 39.65
C PRO A 318 -48.20 -19.50 39.34
N LEU A 319 -47.45 -18.85 38.44
CA LEU A 319 -47.84 -17.57 37.85
C LEU A 319 -48.82 -17.84 36.70
N ASP A 320 -49.96 -17.16 36.69
CA ASP A 320 -50.87 -17.24 35.55
C ASP A 320 -50.29 -16.44 34.37
N ALA A 321 -50.70 -16.80 33.15
CA ALA A 321 -50.20 -16.16 31.93
C ALA A 321 -50.44 -14.64 31.94
N LYS A 322 -51.51 -14.18 32.62
CA LYS A 322 -51.83 -12.76 32.78
C LYS A 322 -50.89 -12.02 33.71
N ALA A 323 -50.47 -12.62 34.84
CA ALA A 323 -49.46 -11.99 35.69
C ALA A 323 -48.10 -11.94 35.00
N LEU A 324 -47.71 -12.99 34.26
CA LEU A 324 -46.48 -12.98 33.46
C LEU A 324 -46.50 -11.88 32.40
N GLU A 325 -47.59 -11.74 31.65
CA GLU A 325 -47.77 -10.69 30.65
C GLU A 325 -47.71 -9.28 31.27
N ARG A 326 -48.30 -9.10 32.46
CA ARG A 326 -48.24 -7.82 33.18
C ARG A 326 -46.82 -7.48 33.63
N ILE A 327 -46.09 -8.44 34.20
CA ILE A 327 -44.70 -8.24 34.64
C ILE A 327 -43.81 -7.90 33.44
N THR A 328 -43.94 -8.62 32.33
CA THR A 328 -43.12 -8.39 31.14
C THR A 328 -43.48 -7.12 30.39
N SER A 329 -44.74 -6.65 30.47
CA SER A 329 -45.16 -5.37 29.87
C SER A 329 -44.46 -4.14 30.45
N HIS A 330 -43.82 -4.29 31.62
CA HIS A 330 -43.03 -3.24 32.27
C HIS A 330 -41.53 -3.32 31.95
N LEU A 331 -41.12 -4.23 31.06
CA LEU A 331 -39.73 -4.49 30.70
C LEU A 331 -39.52 -4.31 29.19
N ASP A 332 -38.35 -3.82 28.79
CA ASP A 332 -37.92 -3.85 27.40
C ASP A 332 -37.74 -5.29 26.91
N ALA A 333 -37.86 -5.53 25.59
CA ALA A 333 -37.93 -6.85 24.99
C ALA A 333 -36.84 -7.85 25.50
N GLY A 334 -35.59 -7.40 25.62
CA GLY A 334 -34.50 -8.25 26.15
C GLY A 334 -34.60 -8.56 27.64
N ALA A 335 -35.11 -7.63 28.46
CA ALA A 335 -35.34 -7.86 29.89
C ALA A 335 -36.62 -8.68 30.12
N ALA A 336 -37.63 -8.53 29.27
CA ALA A 336 -38.85 -9.31 29.28
C ALA A 336 -38.57 -10.80 29.00
N GLU A 337 -37.74 -11.11 27.99
CA GLU A 337 -37.33 -12.50 27.69
C GLU A 337 -36.61 -13.16 28.88
N LEU A 338 -35.66 -12.45 29.49
CA LEU A 338 -34.94 -12.94 30.68
C LEU A 338 -35.86 -13.10 31.90
N ALA A 339 -36.82 -12.18 32.09
CA ALA A 339 -37.80 -12.30 33.17
C ALA A 339 -38.73 -13.50 32.96
N VAL A 340 -39.16 -13.79 31.72
CA VAL A 340 -39.92 -15.01 31.40
C VAL A 340 -39.08 -16.24 31.69
N GLU A 341 -37.81 -16.26 31.30
CA GLU A 341 -36.90 -17.37 31.57
C GLU A 341 -36.76 -17.65 33.08
N ILE A 342 -36.48 -16.63 33.89
CA ILE A 342 -36.36 -16.75 35.36
C ILE A 342 -37.68 -17.23 35.99
N LEU A 343 -38.80 -16.61 35.60
CA LEU A 343 -40.10 -16.90 36.20
C LEU A 343 -40.67 -18.25 35.73
N SER A 344 -40.22 -18.79 34.59
CA SER A 344 -40.63 -20.10 34.06
C SER A 344 -39.68 -21.25 34.41
N ALA A 345 -38.39 -20.99 34.69
CA ALA A 345 -37.36 -22.03 34.90
C ALA A 345 -37.60 -22.98 36.10
N GLN A 346 -38.46 -22.63 37.04
CA GLN A 346 -38.78 -23.44 38.22
C GLN A 346 -40.15 -24.16 38.13
N ALA A 347 -40.86 -24.06 37.01
CA ALA A 347 -42.07 -24.87 36.77
C ALA A 347 -41.75 -26.32 36.36
N GLY A 348 -40.47 -26.64 36.07
CA GLY A 348 -40.04 -27.93 35.54
C GLY A 348 -39.44 -28.95 36.53
N ASP A 349 -39.20 -28.60 37.79
CA ASP A 349 -38.43 -29.45 38.73
C ASP A 349 -39.30 -30.15 39.80
N GLY A 350 -40.55 -30.44 39.44
CA GLY A 350 -41.57 -31.00 40.35
C GLY A 350 -42.07 -32.42 40.04
N THR A 351 -41.51 -33.10 39.03
CA THR A 351 -42.04 -34.42 38.58
C THR A 351 -41.03 -35.56 38.47
N GLU A 352 -39.77 -35.40 38.87
CA GLU A 352 -38.79 -36.52 38.92
C GLU A 352 -38.21 -36.69 40.32
N GLY A 353 -38.95 -37.37 41.19
CA GLY A 353 -38.48 -37.69 42.54
C GLY A 353 -39.51 -38.38 43.43
N ARG A 354 -40.38 -39.23 42.85
CA ARG A 354 -41.35 -40.00 43.63
C ARG A 354 -41.60 -41.38 43.01
N THR A 355 -40.53 -42.16 42.84
CA THR A 355 -40.59 -43.63 42.80
C THR A 355 -39.26 -44.20 43.31
N GLN A 356 -39.17 -44.36 44.63
CA GLN A 356 -38.86 -45.63 45.32
C GLN A 356 -39.07 -45.48 46.82
#